data_AF-A0A7C2AK78-F1
#
_entry.id   AF-A0A7C2AK78-F1
#
_cell.length_a   1.000
_cell.length_b   1.000
_cell.length_c   1.000
_cell.angle_alpha   90.00
_cell.angle_beta   90.00
_cell.angle_gamma   90.00
#
_symmetry.space_group_name_H-M   'P 1'
#
loop_
_entity.id
_entity.type
_entity.pdbx_description
1 polymer ?
#
loop_
_entity_poly.entity_id
_entity_poly.type
_entity_poly.pdbx_seq_one_letter_code
_entity_poly.pdbx_strand_id
1 'polypeptide(L)'
;MQCAIDEVGLARILRAAVAGFWGKLRGRSGDFYRVAGRQVAMIDAAHTSGVPEFYECVILGPKEPDRVAQELATALGCPVAIVDANDIFGCTVVGASAGLDTGLVEEAMRDNPAGQGNELTPIVILRPEGEE
;
A
#
# COMPACT_ATOMS: atom_id res chain seq x y z
N MET A 1 9.02 0.84 14.52
CA MET A 1 10.39 0.43 14.12
C MET A 1 10.68 -1.05 14.32
N GLN A 2 10.34 -1.66 15.46
CA GLN A 2 10.58 -3.09 15.69
C GLN A 2 9.98 -3.97 14.58
N CYS A 3 8.72 -3.72 14.18
CA CYS A 3 8.08 -4.44 13.07
C CYS A 3 8.86 -4.37 11.74
N ALA A 4 9.46 -3.22 11.41
CA ALA A 4 10.29 -3.10 10.21
C ALA A 4 11.60 -3.91 10.33
N ILE A 5 12.18 -3.98 11.53
CA ILE A 5 13.34 -4.82 11.81
C ILE A 5 12.98 -6.29 11.69
N ASP A 6 11.82 -6.70 12.19
CA ASP A 6 11.35 -8.07 12.11
C ASP A 6 11.10 -8.49 10.65
N GLU A 7 10.64 -7.56 9.80
CA GLU A 7 10.36 -7.87 8.39
C GLU A 7 11.59 -7.95 7.49
N VAL A 8 12.59 -7.07 7.68
CA VAL A 8 13.74 -7.01 6.74
C VAL A 8 15.10 -7.16 7.39
N GLY A 9 15.15 -7.31 8.71
CA GLY A 9 16.34 -7.48 9.51
C GLY A 9 17.01 -6.17 9.93
N LEU A 10 17.61 -6.18 11.12
CA LEU A 10 18.29 -5.03 11.73
C LEU A 10 19.37 -4.44 10.81
N ALA A 11 20.21 -5.28 10.22
CA ALA A 11 21.31 -4.85 9.35
C ALA A 11 20.81 -4.09 8.11
N ARG A 12 19.62 -4.42 7.59
CA ARG A 12 19.03 -3.70 6.46
C ARG A 12 18.46 -2.36 6.90
N ILE A 13 17.77 -2.31 8.04
CA ILE A 13 17.26 -1.06 8.62
C ILE A 13 18.39 -0.07 8.95
N LEU A 14 19.50 -0.54 9.51
CA LEU A 14 20.66 0.32 9.79
C LEU A 14 21.26 0.91 8.50
N ARG A 15 21.42 0.10 7.44
CA ARG A 15 21.86 0.59 6.12
C ARG A 15 20.88 1.59 5.52
N ALA A 16 19.57 1.35 5.66
CA ALA A 16 18.53 2.26 5.21
C ALA A 16 18.58 3.61 5.96
N ALA A 17 18.82 3.59 7.28
CA ALA A 17 18.96 4.80 8.08
C ALA A 17 20.16 5.65 7.62
N VAL A 18 21.31 5.02 7.36
CA VAL A 18 22.49 5.70 6.81
C VAL A 18 22.20 6.28 5.43
N ALA A 19 21.55 5.53 4.54
CA ALA A 19 21.16 6.01 3.22
C ALA A 19 20.19 7.21 3.29
N GLY A 20 19.19 7.13 4.17
CA GLY A 20 18.25 8.23 4.41
C GLY A 20 18.92 9.50 4.93
N PHE A 21 19.87 9.38 5.86
CA PHE A 21 20.67 10.50 6.36
C PHE A 21 21.43 11.20 5.22
N TRP A 22 22.16 10.42 4.42
CA TRP A 22 22.91 10.95 3.27
C TRP A 22 22.02 11.49 2.14
N GLY A 23 20.84 10.90 1.94
CA GLY A 23 19.83 11.39 1.02
C GLY A 23 19.33 12.78 1.44
N LYS A 24 18.99 12.94 2.73
CA LYS A 24 18.54 14.21 3.30
C LYS A 24 19.59 15.31 3.18
N LEU A 25 20.87 14.99 3.42
CA LEU A 25 21.98 15.94 3.21
C LEU A 25 22.12 16.40 1.75
N ARG A 26 21.68 15.59 0.79
CA ARG A 26 21.68 15.93 -0.66
C ARG A 26 20.32 16.46 -1.15
N GLY A 27 19.37 16.74 -0.25
CA GLY A 27 18.04 17.22 -0.62
C GLY A 27 17.13 16.16 -1.26
N ARG A 28 17.45 14.87 -1.15
CA ARG A 28 16.62 13.76 -1.68
C ARG A 28 15.77 13.13 -0.58
N SER A 29 14.49 12.95 -0.85
CA SER A 29 13.55 12.20 0.01
C SER A 29 13.40 10.75 -0.46
N GLY A 30 13.00 9.86 0.45
CA GLY A 30 12.66 8.46 0.14
C GLY A 30 13.83 7.46 0.09
N ASP A 31 15.09 7.90 0.25
CA ASP A 31 16.26 7.00 0.19
C ASP A 31 16.23 5.91 1.27
N PHE A 32 15.62 6.19 2.43
CA PHE A 32 15.38 5.18 3.47
C PHE A 32 14.54 4.02 2.92
N TYR A 33 13.35 4.31 2.37
CA TYR A 33 12.43 3.30 1.89
C TYR A 33 12.94 2.55 0.65
N ARG A 34 13.70 3.23 -0.23
CA ARG A 34 14.38 2.58 -1.37
C ARG A 34 15.32 1.46 -0.92
N VAL A 35 16.02 1.65 0.20
CA VAL A 35 16.93 0.63 0.76
C VAL A 35 16.17 -0.35 1.66
N ALA A 36 15.27 0.12 2.52
CA ALA A 36 14.50 -0.72 3.42
C ALA A 36 13.65 -1.75 2.65
N GLY A 37 13.08 -1.36 1.51
CA GLY A 37 12.31 -2.22 0.62
C GLY A 37 10.81 -1.93 0.69
N ARG A 38 10.08 -2.41 -0.32
CA ARG A 38 8.63 -2.18 -0.51
C ARG A 38 7.82 -2.62 0.71
N GLN A 39 8.15 -3.75 1.32
CA GLN A 39 7.45 -4.27 2.51
C GLN A 39 7.46 -3.29 3.69
N VAL A 40 8.59 -2.60 3.92
CA VAL A 40 8.70 -1.61 5.00
C VAL A 40 7.97 -0.32 4.65
N ALA A 41 7.91 0.03 3.37
CA ALA A 41 7.19 1.21 2.90
C ALA A 41 5.66 1.07 3.04
N MET A 42 5.14 -0.16 3.01
CA MET A 42 3.72 -0.48 3.18
C MET A 42 3.31 -0.72 4.65
N ILE A 43 4.16 -0.39 5.63
CA ILE A 43 3.81 -0.52 7.05
C ILE A 43 3.03 0.72 7.47
N ASP A 44 1.79 0.52 7.93
CA ASP A 44 1.06 1.55 8.65
C ASP A 44 1.45 1.55 10.12
N ALA A 45 1.79 2.75 10.61
CA ALA A 45 2.21 2.93 11.98
C ALA A 45 1.02 2.87 12.95
N ALA A 46 1.32 2.56 14.21
CA ALA A 46 0.35 2.76 15.27
C ALA A 46 -0.08 4.23 15.31
N HIS A 47 -1.34 4.45 15.66
CA HIS A 47 -2.01 5.74 15.80
C HIS A 47 -2.23 6.51 14.49
N THR A 48 -2.07 5.87 13.33
CA THR A 48 -2.36 6.48 12.02
C THR A 48 -3.64 5.96 11.37
N SER A 49 -4.14 4.80 11.80
CA SER A 49 -5.39 4.25 11.26
C SER A 49 -6.59 5.12 11.65
N GLY A 50 -7.47 5.39 10.69
CA GLY A 50 -8.77 6.01 10.93
C GLY A 50 -9.79 5.07 11.60
N VAL A 51 -9.46 3.79 11.74
CA VAL A 51 -10.32 2.75 12.32
C VAL A 51 -9.96 2.56 13.80
N PRO A 52 -10.89 2.82 14.75
CA PRO A 52 -10.60 2.76 16.18
C PRO A 52 -10.01 1.43 16.65
N GLU A 53 -10.48 0.31 16.09
CA GLU A 53 -10.05 -1.04 16.42
C GLU A 53 -8.59 -1.31 16.03
N PHE A 54 -8.07 -0.59 15.04
CA PHE A 54 -6.69 -0.71 14.56
C PHE A 54 -5.80 0.45 14.98
N TYR A 55 -6.32 1.40 15.76
CA TYR A 55 -5.58 2.60 16.17
C TYR A 55 -4.31 2.26 16.94
N GLU A 56 -4.33 1.21 17.78
CA GLU A 56 -3.17 0.76 18.56
C GLU A 56 -2.30 -0.26 17.81
N CYS A 57 -2.65 -0.59 16.56
CA CYS A 57 -1.99 -1.64 15.79
C CYS A 57 -0.96 -1.09 14.80
N VAL A 58 0.10 -1.86 14.59
CA VAL A 58 0.96 -1.72 13.41
C VAL A 58 0.45 -2.70 12.36
N ILE A 59 0.07 -2.19 11.19
CA ILE A 59 -0.44 -3.03 10.10
C ILE A 59 0.72 -3.29 9.13
N LEU A 60 1.00 -4.57 8.89
CA LEU A 60 2.04 -4.97 7.95
C LEU A 60 1.47 -5.06 6.53
N GLY A 61 2.29 -4.70 5.55
CA GLY A 61 1.95 -4.91 4.15
C GLY A 61 1.72 -6.40 3.81
N PRO A 62 0.88 -6.70 2.82
CA PRO A 62 0.63 -8.07 2.39
C PRO A 62 1.90 -8.74 1.84
N LYS A 63 2.13 -10.01 2.19
CA LYS A 63 3.33 -10.77 1.77
C LYS A 63 3.28 -11.22 0.31
N GLU A 64 2.10 -11.61 -0.16
CA GLU A 64 1.88 -12.14 -1.51
C GLU A 64 0.64 -11.51 -2.16
N PRO A 65 0.60 -10.17 -2.31
CA PRO A 65 -0.61 -9.48 -2.75
C PRO A 65 -1.08 -9.89 -4.15
N ASP A 66 -0.16 -10.16 -5.07
CA ASP A 66 -0.50 -10.66 -6.41
C ASP A 66 -1.15 -12.04 -6.37
N ARG A 67 -0.65 -12.94 -5.52
CA ARG A 67 -1.23 -14.28 -5.34
C ARG A 67 -2.65 -14.17 -4.79
N VAL A 68 -2.84 -13.36 -3.74
CA VAL A 68 -4.16 -13.16 -3.13
C VAL A 68 -5.13 -12.52 -4.13
N ALA A 69 -4.70 -11.51 -4.88
CA ALA A 69 -5.51 -10.89 -5.92
C ALA A 69 -5.91 -11.90 -7.00
N GLN A 70 -5.00 -12.78 -7.41
CA GLN A 70 -5.30 -13.84 -8.38
C GLN A 70 -6.29 -14.89 -7.85
N GLU A 71 -6.16 -15.29 -6.59
CA GLU A 71 -7.09 -16.22 -5.93
C GLU A 71 -8.50 -15.62 -5.83
N LEU A 72 -8.59 -14.35 -5.41
CA LEU A 72 -9.86 -13.62 -5.35
C LEU A 72 -10.48 -13.46 -6.74
N ALA A 73 -9.69 -13.10 -7.75
CA ALA A 73 -10.19 -12.98 -9.11
C ALA A 73 -10.76 -14.30 -9.65
N THR A 74 -10.10 -15.41 -9.33
CA THR A 74 -10.57 -16.76 -9.70
C THR A 74 -11.90 -17.09 -9.01
N ALA A 75 -12.03 -16.76 -7.72
CA ALA A 75 -13.23 -17.05 -6.94
C ALA A 75 -14.43 -16.16 -7.31
N LEU A 76 -14.19 -14.88 -7.61
CA LEU A 76 -15.22 -13.89 -7.91
C LEU A 76 -15.60 -13.83 -9.40
N GLY A 77 -14.75 -14.35 -10.28
CA GLY A 77 -14.98 -14.32 -11.73
C GLY A 77 -14.76 -12.95 -12.37
N CYS A 78 -14.02 -12.04 -11.71
CA CYS A 78 -13.66 -10.72 -12.23
C CYS A 78 -12.22 -10.34 -11.83
N PRO A 79 -11.55 -9.43 -12.55
CA PRO A 79 -10.22 -8.94 -12.16
C PRO A 79 -10.23 -8.26 -10.79
N VAL A 80 -9.15 -8.42 -10.01
CA VAL A 80 -9.02 -7.86 -8.66
C VAL A 80 -7.67 -7.17 -8.51
N ALA A 81 -7.67 -6.00 -7.88
CA ALA A 81 -6.48 -5.32 -7.39
C ALA A 81 -6.58 -5.12 -5.88
N ILE A 82 -5.44 -5.21 -5.20
CA ILE A 82 -5.25 -4.78 -3.82
C ILE A 82 -4.50 -3.46 -3.92
N VAL A 83 -5.05 -2.42 -3.27
CA VAL A 83 -4.51 -1.07 -3.33
C VAL A 83 -4.14 -0.56 -1.94
N ASP A 84 -3.14 0.30 -1.91
CA ASP A 84 -2.83 1.19 -0.80
C ASP A 84 -3.23 2.60 -1.23
N ALA A 85 -4.27 3.14 -0.61
CA ALA A 85 -4.89 4.40 -0.99
C ALA A 85 -4.88 5.38 0.19
N ASN A 86 -4.58 6.63 -0.11
CA ASN A 86 -4.55 7.69 0.89
C ASN A 86 -4.91 9.05 0.27
N ASP A 87 -5.37 9.96 1.11
CA ASP A 87 -5.93 11.25 0.66
C ASP A 87 -4.88 12.27 0.17
N ILE A 88 -3.59 12.03 0.41
CA ILE A 88 -2.50 13.01 0.14
C ILE A 88 -1.65 12.62 -1.07
N PHE A 89 -1.29 11.34 -1.14
CA PHE A 89 -0.38 10.74 -2.11
C PHE A 89 -1.11 9.88 -3.15
N GLY A 90 -2.44 9.72 -3.02
CA GLY A 90 -3.29 9.01 -3.96
C GLY A 90 -3.30 7.51 -3.74
N CYS A 91 -3.42 6.74 -4.82
CA CYS A 91 -3.56 5.29 -4.81
C CYS A 91 -2.36 4.61 -5.48
N THR A 92 -1.86 3.55 -4.87
CA THR A 92 -0.85 2.65 -5.44
C THR A 92 -1.37 1.22 -5.44
N VAL A 93 -1.26 0.52 -6.57
CA VAL A 93 -1.59 -0.91 -6.62
C VAL A 93 -0.46 -1.72 -5.97
N VAL A 94 -0.80 -2.42 -4.88
CA VAL A 94 0.16 -3.25 -4.15
C VAL A 94 0.19 -4.69 -4.67
N GLY A 95 -0.91 -5.16 -5.27
CA GLY A 95 -0.90 -6.35 -6.11
C GLY A 95 -2.15 -6.48 -6.98
N ALA A 96 -2.06 -7.30 -8.02
CA ALA A 96 -3.11 -7.42 -9.03
C ALA A 96 -3.21 -8.84 -9.61
N SER A 97 -4.42 -9.23 -10.01
CA SER A 97 -4.64 -10.42 -10.83
C SER A 97 -4.04 -10.22 -12.23
N ALA A 98 -3.66 -11.33 -12.87
CA ALA A 98 -3.04 -11.31 -14.19
C ALA A 98 -3.90 -10.60 -15.25
N GLY A 99 -3.25 -9.71 -16.02
CA GLY A 99 -3.88 -9.00 -17.14
C GLY A 99 -4.72 -7.77 -16.76
N LEU A 100 -4.80 -7.41 -15.47
CA LEU A 100 -5.45 -6.18 -15.03
C LEU A 100 -4.57 -4.96 -15.36
N ASP A 101 -5.17 -3.91 -15.92
CA ASP A 101 -4.53 -2.61 -16.09
C ASP A 101 -4.46 -1.89 -14.73
N THR A 102 -3.31 -1.96 -14.08
CA THR A 102 -3.09 -1.32 -12.78
C THR A 102 -3.08 0.19 -12.87
N GLY A 103 -2.68 0.76 -14.01
CA GLY A 103 -2.64 2.22 -14.20
C GLY A 103 -4.06 2.80 -14.21
N LEU A 104 -5.01 2.10 -14.84
CA LEU A 104 -6.42 2.48 -14.80
C LEU A 104 -6.97 2.44 -13.36
N VAL A 105 -6.59 1.43 -12.55
CA VAL A 105 -7.02 1.32 -11.16
C VAL A 105 -6.47 2.47 -10.31
N GLU A 106 -5.18 2.77 -10.43
CA GLU A 106 -4.54 3.90 -9.72
C GLU A 106 -5.17 5.24 -10.11
N GLU A 107 -5.48 5.43 -11.40
CA GLU A 107 -6.15 6.63 -11.88
C GLU A 107 -7.58 6.76 -11.33
N ALA A 108 -8.37 5.69 -11.42
CA ALA A 108 -9.76 5.69 -10.94
C ALA A 108 -9.87 5.90 -9.42
N MET A 109 -8.84 5.51 -8.68
CA MET A 109 -8.76 5.63 -7.22
C MET A 109 -7.93 6.82 -6.74
N ARG A 110 -7.46 7.69 -7.65
CA ARG A 110 -6.51 8.78 -7.36
C ARG A 110 -6.98 9.69 -6.23
N ASP A 111 -8.27 10.03 -6.21
CA ASP A 111 -8.88 10.92 -5.22
C ASP A 111 -9.40 10.19 -3.97
N ASN A 112 -9.03 8.92 -3.80
CA ASN A 112 -9.50 8.02 -2.74
C ASN A 112 -11.03 8.09 -2.52
N PRO A 113 -11.85 7.71 -3.52
CA PRO A 113 -13.30 7.81 -3.42
C PRO A 113 -13.92 6.92 -2.33
N ALA A 114 -13.16 5.97 -1.78
CA ALA A 114 -13.59 5.15 -0.66
C ALA A 114 -13.59 5.94 0.66
N GLY A 115 -12.75 6.96 0.80
CA GLY A 115 -12.45 7.60 2.08
C GLY A 115 -11.39 6.84 2.89
N GLN A 116 -10.93 7.44 3.99
CA GLN A 116 -9.82 6.93 4.80
C GLN A 116 -10.17 6.75 6.30
N GLY A 117 -11.44 6.93 6.68
CA GLY A 117 -11.88 7.02 8.07
C GLY A 117 -13.05 6.11 8.42
N ASN A 118 -14.11 6.72 8.96
CA ASN A 118 -15.26 6.01 9.53
C ASN A 118 -16.22 5.44 8.48
N GLU A 119 -15.97 5.68 7.19
CA GLU A 119 -16.75 5.12 6.09
C GLU A 119 -16.67 3.59 6.07
N LEU A 120 -15.51 3.04 6.45
CA LEU A 120 -15.26 1.59 6.52
C LEU A 120 -15.64 0.86 5.21
N THR A 121 -15.15 1.39 4.10
CA THR A 121 -15.42 0.97 2.71
C THR A 121 -14.20 0.29 2.05
N PRO A 122 -13.68 -0.83 2.60
CA PRO A 122 -12.44 -1.45 2.11
C PRO A 122 -12.57 -2.12 0.73
N ILE A 123 -13.77 -2.16 0.14
CA ILE A 123 -14.06 -2.83 -1.13
C ILE A 123 -14.73 -1.83 -2.07
N VAL A 124 -14.12 -1.61 -3.22
CA VAL A 124 -14.63 -0.74 -4.28
C VAL A 124 -14.84 -1.56 -5.55
N ILE A 125 -15.94 -1.29 -6.27
CA ILE A 125 -16.21 -1.90 -7.57
C ILE A 125 -15.97 -0.83 -8.63
N LEU A 126 -14.94 -1.02 -9.45
CA LEU A 126 -14.73 -0.23 -10.66
C LEU A 126 -15.59 -0.83 -11.79
N ARG A 127 -16.43 0.01 -12.38
CA ARG A 127 -17.30 -0.37 -13.50
C ARG A 127 -17.07 0.61 -14.65
N PRO A 128 -17.00 0.16 -15.91
CA PRO A 128 -17.04 1.06 -17.03
C PRO A 128 -18.33 1.89 -16.99
N GLU A 129 -18.22 3.17 -17.29
CA GLU A 129 -19.38 4.00 -17.56
C GLU A 129 -20.13 3.37 -18.75
N GLY A 130 -21.44 3.15 -18.61
CA GLY A 130 -22.23 2.54 -19.68
C GLY A 130 -22.26 3.45 -20.91
N GLU A 131 -22.46 2.87 -22.08
CA GLU A 131 -23.01 3.65 -23.21
C GLU A 131 -24.42 4.07 -22.79
N GLU A 132 -24.68 5.38 -22.70
CA GLU A 132 -26.05 5.92 -22.52
C GLU A 132 -26.99 5.48 -23.65
#